data_AF-A0A397VWJ7-F1
#
_entry.id   AF-A0A397VWJ7-F1
#
_cell.length_a   1.000
_cell.length_b   1.000
_cell.length_c   1.000
_cell.angle_alpha   90.00
_cell.angle_beta   90.00
_cell.angle_gamma   90.00
#
_symmetry.space_group_name_H-M   'P 1'
#
loop_
_entity.id
_entity.type
_entity.pdbx_description
1 polymer ?
#
loop_
_entity_poly.entity_id
_entity_poly.type
_entity_poly.pdbx_seq_one_letter_code
_entity_poly.pdbx_strand_id
1 'polypeptide(L)'
;MEMKRILVGFHFWPVRSMQSWSYTPLMGGDKEKVLRDFNFDVIFSKERAILITRLWRDFHSLYMLMNDQKNDSTFFAAQARNWFNLFLTPHQGEPNTLSFKKGLYHPLNVTPYIHVLINHIPEFIELHQRFGFAAFSCAAVEKKTMTKYLSSLGKQ
;
A
#
# COMPACT_ATOMS: atom_id res chain seq x y z
N MET A 1 1.67 -20.03 7.66
CA MET A 1 2.31 -18.71 7.41
C MET A 1 1.24 -17.72 6.99
N GLU A 2 1.34 -16.47 7.46
CA GLU A 2 0.27 -15.48 7.40
C GLU A 2 -0.29 -15.21 5.99
N MET A 3 0.56 -15.17 4.97
CA MET A 3 0.13 -15.01 3.57
C MET A 3 -0.85 -16.12 3.11
N LYS A 4 -0.65 -17.37 3.57
CA LYS A 4 -1.58 -18.48 3.26
C LYS A 4 -2.93 -18.30 3.96
N ARG A 5 -2.96 -17.72 5.17
CA ARG A 5 -4.20 -17.47 5.93
C ARG A 5 -5.11 -16.51 5.17
N ILE A 6 -4.53 -15.48 4.54
CA ILE A 6 -5.25 -14.48 3.73
C ILE A 6 -5.39 -14.88 2.25
N LEU A 7 -5.11 -16.16 1.92
CA LEU A 7 -5.22 -16.70 0.57
C LEU A 7 -4.41 -15.93 -0.48
N VAL A 8 -3.17 -15.57 -0.14
CA VAL A 8 -2.20 -14.91 -1.03
C VAL A 8 -1.05 -15.87 -1.33
N GLY A 9 -0.85 -16.17 -2.61
CA GLY A 9 0.20 -17.05 -3.11
C GLY A 9 1.54 -16.35 -3.27
N PHE A 10 2.19 -16.01 -2.15
CA PHE A 10 3.50 -15.33 -2.17
C PHE A 10 4.60 -16.20 -1.56
N HIS A 11 5.61 -16.54 -2.37
CA HIS A 11 6.69 -17.47 -2.01
C HIS A 11 8.05 -16.93 -2.40
N PHE A 12 9.08 -17.31 -1.63
CA PHE A 12 10.48 -16.99 -1.88
C PHE A 12 11.29 -18.28 -2.13
N TRP A 13 12.30 -18.23 -2.98
CA TRP A 13 13.25 -19.33 -3.18
C TRP A 13 14.67 -18.81 -3.46
N PRO A 14 15.72 -19.51 -3.02
CA PRO A 14 17.10 -19.11 -3.26
C PRO A 14 17.48 -19.36 -4.73
N VAL A 15 18.16 -18.38 -5.34
CA VAL A 15 18.78 -18.49 -6.66
C VAL A 15 20.24 -18.88 -6.47
N ARG A 16 20.53 -20.16 -6.66
CA ARG A 16 21.84 -20.76 -6.38
C ARG A 16 23.00 -20.11 -7.16
N SER A 17 22.71 -19.48 -8.30
CA SER A 17 23.73 -18.82 -9.14
C SER A 17 24.13 -17.41 -8.67
N MET A 18 23.36 -16.76 -7.79
CA MET A 18 23.52 -15.32 -7.50
C MET A 18 23.57 -14.96 -6.02
N GLN A 19 23.60 -15.93 -5.09
CA GLN A 19 23.42 -15.70 -3.65
C GLN A 19 22.22 -14.78 -3.34
N SER A 20 21.19 -14.81 -4.20
CA SER A 20 20.04 -13.94 -4.13
C SER A 20 18.76 -14.75 -3.93
N TRP A 21 17.69 -14.09 -3.54
CA TRP A 21 16.36 -14.69 -3.39
C TRP A 21 15.45 -14.20 -4.50
N SER A 22 14.76 -15.14 -5.14
CA SER A 22 13.64 -14.83 -6.04
C SER A 22 12.32 -14.95 -5.30
N TYR A 23 11.28 -14.34 -5.86
CA TYR A 23 9.93 -14.36 -5.30
C TYR A 23 8.87 -14.37 -6.40
N THR A 24 7.69 -14.90 -6.07
CA THR A 24 6.51 -14.79 -6.93
C THR A 24 6.04 -13.34 -6.97
N PRO A 25 5.69 -12.77 -8.13
CA PRO A 25 5.10 -11.43 -8.20
C PRO A 25 3.83 -11.32 -7.34
N LEU A 26 3.68 -10.23 -6.61
CA LEU A 26 2.45 -9.92 -5.89
C LEU A 26 1.52 -9.13 -6.81
N MET A 27 0.44 -9.75 -7.27
CA MET A 27 -0.49 -9.13 -8.22
C MET A 27 -1.38 -8.09 -7.54
N GLY A 28 -2.04 -7.21 -8.32
CA GLY A 28 -2.85 -6.10 -7.79
C GLY A 28 -3.87 -6.52 -6.72
N GLY A 29 -4.69 -7.53 -7.00
CA GLY A 29 -5.67 -8.02 -6.02
C GLY A 29 -5.05 -8.66 -4.77
N ASP A 30 -3.89 -9.29 -4.91
CA ASP A 30 -3.17 -9.84 -3.76
C ASP A 30 -2.52 -8.73 -2.93
N LYS A 31 -1.98 -7.67 -3.55
CA LYS A 31 -1.48 -6.48 -2.85
C LYS A 31 -2.59 -5.87 -1.98
N GLU A 32 -3.79 -5.73 -2.53
CA GLU A 32 -4.95 -5.20 -1.80
C GLU A 32 -5.33 -6.10 -0.61
N LYS A 33 -5.39 -7.42 -0.78
CA LYS A 33 -5.62 -8.37 0.33
C LYS A 33 -4.60 -8.21 1.45
N VAL A 34 -3.31 -8.08 1.13
CA VAL A 34 -2.28 -7.85 2.17
C VAL A 34 -2.51 -6.48 2.85
N LEU A 35 -2.83 -5.44 2.07
CA LEU A 35 -3.18 -4.11 2.55
C LEU A 35 -4.46 -4.03 3.40
N ARG A 36 -5.31 -5.07 3.38
CA ARG A 36 -6.56 -5.11 4.16
C ARG A 36 -6.57 -6.18 5.28
N ASP A 37 -5.89 -7.30 5.09
CA ASP A 37 -6.14 -8.50 5.88
C ASP A 37 -4.90 -9.03 6.62
N PHE A 38 -3.68 -8.59 6.29
CA PHE A 38 -2.45 -9.09 6.93
C PHE A 38 -2.39 -8.78 8.43
N ASN A 39 -2.17 -9.80 9.26
CA ASN A 39 -2.01 -9.68 10.70
C ASN A 39 -0.56 -9.36 11.08
N PHE A 40 -0.33 -8.14 11.59
CA PHE A 40 1.01 -7.69 11.99
C PHE A 40 1.48 -8.21 13.35
N ASP A 41 0.58 -8.78 14.16
CA ASP A 41 0.94 -9.37 15.46
C ASP A 41 1.88 -10.58 15.32
N VAL A 42 1.94 -11.18 14.13
CA VAL A 42 2.81 -12.33 13.86
C VAL A 42 4.28 -11.93 13.61
N ILE A 43 4.58 -10.62 13.49
CA ILE A 43 5.94 -10.10 13.20
C ILE A 43 6.38 -9.05 14.22
N PHE A 44 5.46 -8.25 14.75
CA PHE A 44 5.79 -7.12 15.61
C PHE A 44 5.26 -7.27 17.04
N SER A 45 5.82 -6.51 17.98
CA SER A 45 5.21 -6.33 19.29
C SER A 45 3.83 -5.70 19.18
N LYS A 46 2.96 -5.92 20.16
CA LYS A 46 1.56 -5.47 20.15
C LYS A 46 1.42 -3.97 19.82
N GLU A 47 2.18 -3.12 20.50
CA GLU A 47 2.12 -1.66 20.29
C GLU A 47 2.55 -1.28 18.87
N ARG A 48 3.58 -1.95 18.33
CA ARG A 48 4.07 -1.69 16.97
C ARG A 48 3.11 -2.23 15.91
N ALA A 49 2.55 -3.41 16.13
CA ALA A 49 1.57 -4.02 15.26
C ALA A 49 0.31 -3.16 15.12
N ILE A 50 -0.17 -2.56 16.21
CA ILE A 50 -1.30 -1.61 16.19
C ILE A 50 -1.00 -0.41 15.28
N LEU A 51 0.17 0.22 15.44
CA LEU A 51 0.56 1.39 14.64
C LEU A 51 0.70 1.05 13.15
N ILE A 52 1.36 -0.05 12.81
CA ILE A 52 1.55 -0.48 11.42
C ILE A 52 0.22 -0.91 10.79
N THR A 53 -0.63 -1.60 11.55
CA THR A 53 -1.98 -1.97 11.11
C THR A 53 -2.76 -0.71 10.75
N ARG A 54 -2.83 0.28 11.65
CA ARG A 54 -3.51 1.54 11.37
C ARG A 54 -2.95 2.22 10.12
N LEU A 55 -1.63 2.30 9.98
CA LEU A 55 -1.00 2.91 8.80
C LEU A 55 -1.44 2.24 7.49
N TRP A 56 -1.53 0.91 7.45
CA TRP A 56 -1.92 0.14 6.27
C TRP A 56 -3.43 0.22 5.99
N ARG A 57 -4.27 0.18 7.03
CA ARG A 57 -5.73 0.26 6.89
C ARG A 57 -6.21 1.66 6.53
N ASP A 58 -5.57 2.69 7.06
CA ASP A 58 -5.84 4.08 6.69
C ASP A 58 -5.41 4.32 5.23
N PHE A 59 -4.27 3.76 4.79
CA PHE A 59 -3.86 3.82 3.38
C PHE A 59 -4.85 3.10 2.45
N HIS A 60 -5.30 1.89 2.82
CA HIS A 60 -6.31 1.16 2.08
C HIS A 60 -7.64 1.94 2.01
N SER A 61 -8.02 2.62 3.07
CA SER A 61 -9.20 3.49 3.08
C SER A 61 -9.06 4.64 2.07
N LEU A 62 -7.88 5.28 1.97
CA LEU A 62 -7.61 6.27 0.92
C LEU A 62 -7.72 5.67 -0.48
N TYR A 63 -7.20 4.46 -0.69
CA TYR A 63 -7.35 3.77 -1.97
C TYR A 63 -8.83 3.56 -2.33
N MET A 64 -9.66 3.14 -1.38
CA MET A 64 -11.11 2.98 -1.60
C MET A 64 -11.78 4.32 -1.90
N LEU A 65 -11.47 5.37 -1.14
CA LEU A 65 -12.03 6.71 -1.33
C LEU A 65 -11.64 7.33 -2.68
N MET A 66 -10.41 7.11 -3.14
CA MET A 66 -9.95 7.58 -4.45
C MET A 66 -10.71 6.91 -5.60
N ASN A 67 -11.17 5.67 -5.42
CA ASN A 67 -11.96 4.94 -6.42
C ASN A 67 -13.47 5.18 -6.28
N ASP A 68 -13.93 5.84 -5.22
CA ASP A 68 -15.33 6.19 -5.05
C ASP A 68 -15.66 7.50 -5.78
N GLN A 69 -16.50 7.39 -6.81
CA GLN A 69 -16.93 8.52 -7.62
C GLN A 69 -17.74 9.57 -6.83
N LYS A 70 -18.34 9.18 -5.69
CA LYS A 70 -19.12 10.08 -4.84
C LYS A 70 -18.28 10.80 -3.79
N ASN A 71 -16.99 10.47 -3.70
CA ASN A 71 -16.13 11.00 -2.68
C ASN A 71 -15.90 12.51 -2.89
N ASP A 72 -15.89 13.24 -1.79
CA ASP A 72 -15.64 14.68 -1.76
C ASP A 72 -14.14 14.97 -1.70
N SER A 73 -13.67 15.96 -2.48
CA SER A 73 -12.25 16.34 -2.54
C SER A 73 -11.74 16.83 -1.18
N THR A 74 -12.53 17.65 -0.48
CA THR A 74 -12.15 18.20 0.83
C THR A 74 -12.02 17.10 1.88
N PHE A 75 -12.99 16.17 1.90
CA PHE A 75 -12.95 15.00 2.74
C PHE A 75 -11.73 14.12 2.44
N PHE A 76 -11.44 13.85 1.15
CA PHE A 76 -10.25 13.11 0.76
C PHE A 76 -8.97 13.79 1.25
N ALA A 77 -8.82 15.09 1.05
CA ALA A 77 -7.66 15.86 1.48
C ALA A 77 -7.44 15.75 2.99
N ALA A 78 -8.51 15.86 3.78
CA ALA A 78 -8.44 15.72 5.24
C ALA A 78 -7.95 14.32 5.64
N GLN A 79 -8.49 13.26 5.02
CA GLN A 79 -8.09 11.89 5.29
C GLN A 79 -6.65 11.60 4.85
N ALA A 80 -6.24 12.11 3.69
CA ALA A 80 -4.88 11.96 3.18
C ALA A 80 -3.87 12.65 4.11
N ARG A 81 -4.22 13.83 4.64
CA ARG A 81 -3.40 14.55 5.61
C ARG A 81 -3.29 13.82 6.94
N ASN A 82 -4.39 13.26 7.44
CA ASN A 82 -4.40 12.44 8.65
C ASN A 82 -3.47 11.22 8.52
N TRP A 83 -3.58 10.50 7.40
CA TRP A 83 -2.71 9.38 7.09
C TRP A 83 -1.24 9.82 6.97
N PHE A 84 -0.97 10.95 6.33
CA PHE A 84 0.40 11.45 6.18
C PHE A 84 1.03 11.84 7.53
N ASN A 85 0.25 12.45 8.43
CA ASN A 85 0.71 12.75 9.78
C ASN A 85 1.03 11.47 10.56
N LEU A 86 0.22 10.41 10.38
CA LEU A 86 0.53 9.09 10.92
C LEU A 86 1.82 8.53 10.31
N PHE A 87 1.99 8.58 8.99
CA PHE A 87 3.21 8.15 8.30
C PHE A 87 4.48 8.81 8.88
N LEU A 88 4.39 10.10 9.22
CA LEU A 88 5.47 10.91 9.78
C LEU A 88 5.59 10.85 11.32
N THR A 89 4.94 9.89 11.99
CA THR A 89 5.02 9.76 13.45
C THR A 89 6.48 9.70 13.90
N PRO A 90 6.97 10.65 14.70
CA PRO A 90 8.36 10.70 15.13
C PRO A 90 8.66 9.60 16.15
N HIS A 91 9.94 9.30 16.35
CA HIS A 91 10.36 8.51 17.50
C HIS A 91 10.20 9.33 18.79
N GLN A 92 10.11 8.65 19.92
CA GLN A 92 9.99 9.26 21.24
C GLN A 92 11.05 8.68 22.17
N GLY A 93 11.59 9.52 23.06
CA GLY A 93 12.64 9.12 24.01
C GLY A 93 14.03 9.06 23.36
N GLU A 94 15.03 8.87 24.22
CA GLU A 94 16.44 8.85 23.83
C GLU A 94 16.83 7.50 23.21
N PRO A 95 17.61 7.47 22.12
CA PRO A 95 18.11 6.22 21.55
C PRO A 95 18.83 5.35 22.59
N ASN A 96 18.69 4.03 22.47
CA ASN A 96 19.30 3.03 23.35
C ASN A 96 18.80 3.06 24.81
N THR A 97 17.63 3.66 25.08
CA THR A 97 16.99 3.62 26.40
C THR A 97 15.73 2.75 26.41
N LEU A 98 15.29 2.31 27.59
CA LEU A 98 14.04 1.54 27.76
C LEU A 98 12.78 2.34 27.40
N SER A 99 12.85 3.68 27.45
CA SER A 99 11.74 4.56 27.08
C SER A 99 11.68 4.86 25.58
N PHE A 100 12.66 4.41 24.79
CA PHE A 100 12.71 4.65 23.36
C PHE A 100 11.55 3.95 22.63
N LYS A 101 10.74 4.74 21.92
CA LYS A 101 9.70 4.27 21.02
C LYS A 101 10.03 4.67 19.60
N LYS A 102 10.25 3.67 18.75
CA LYS A 102 10.52 3.90 17.33
C LYS A 102 9.31 4.52 16.63
N GLY A 103 9.52 5.62 15.92
CA GLY A 103 8.53 6.25 15.04
C GLY A 103 8.23 5.43 13.79
N LEU A 104 7.46 6.00 12.86
CA LEU A 104 7.18 5.40 11.56
C LEU A 104 8.26 5.81 10.54
N TYR A 105 7.94 6.71 9.60
CA TYR A 105 8.84 7.10 8.52
C TYR A 105 9.29 8.56 8.65
N HIS A 106 10.43 8.89 8.05
CA HIS A 106 10.97 10.25 8.03
C HIS A 106 10.45 11.02 6.81
N PRO A 107 10.40 12.37 6.82
CA PRO A 107 10.07 13.17 5.64
C PRO A 107 10.92 12.85 4.40
N LEU A 108 12.16 12.43 4.58
CA LEU A 108 13.06 12.00 3.49
C LEU A 108 12.63 10.68 2.83
N ASN A 109 11.73 9.91 3.46
CA ASN A 109 11.17 8.69 2.88
C ASN A 109 9.93 8.93 2.02
N VAL A 110 9.51 10.18 1.84
CA VAL A 110 8.36 10.53 1.00
C VAL A 110 8.71 10.29 -0.46
N THR A 111 8.01 9.34 -1.08
CA THR A 111 8.17 9.03 -2.50
C THR A 111 7.34 9.98 -3.37
N PRO A 112 7.65 10.10 -4.68
CA PRO A 112 6.83 10.87 -5.61
C PRO A 112 5.34 10.47 -5.59
N TYR A 113 5.02 9.18 -5.43
CA TYR A 113 3.63 8.72 -5.34
C TYR A 113 2.92 9.19 -4.07
N ILE A 114 3.63 9.26 -2.93
CA ILE A 114 3.06 9.80 -1.69
C ILE A 114 2.81 11.31 -1.85
N HIS A 115 3.74 12.04 -2.47
CA HIS A 115 3.55 13.45 -2.76
C HIS A 115 2.31 13.69 -3.65
N VAL A 116 2.15 12.91 -4.71
CA VAL A 116 0.96 12.96 -5.58
C VAL A 116 -0.31 12.64 -4.83
N LEU A 117 -0.32 11.57 -4.02
CA LEU A 117 -1.48 11.17 -3.24
C LEU A 117 -2.02 12.30 -2.35
N ILE A 118 -1.13 13.04 -1.70
CA ILE A 118 -1.52 14.03 -0.69
C ILE A 118 -1.85 15.37 -1.32
N ASN A 119 -1.12 15.78 -2.36
CA ASN A 119 -1.22 17.14 -2.90
C ASN A 119 -2.06 17.23 -4.18
N HIS A 120 -2.05 16.19 -5.02
CA HIS A 120 -2.60 16.26 -6.37
C HIS A 120 -3.87 15.42 -6.56
N ILE A 121 -4.07 14.35 -5.79
CA ILE A 121 -5.31 13.56 -5.87
C ILE A 121 -6.56 14.35 -5.42
N PRO A 122 -6.53 15.20 -4.37
CA PRO A 122 -7.70 16.04 -4.07
C PRO A 122 -8.12 16.93 -5.25
N GLU A 123 -7.16 17.67 -5.84
CA GLU A 123 -7.39 18.50 -7.02
C GLU A 123 -7.92 17.68 -8.20
N PHE A 124 -7.34 16.50 -8.43
CA PHE A 124 -7.82 15.58 -9.45
C PHE A 124 -9.28 15.16 -9.22
N ILE A 125 -9.67 14.82 -7.99
CA ILE A 125 -11.05 14.47 -7.65
C ILE A 125 -11.96 15.66 -7.95
N GLU A 126 -11.60 16.87 -7.54
CA GLU A 126 -12.40 18.08 -7.79
C GLU A 126 -12.64 18.33 -9.29
N LEU A 127 -11.60 18.21 -10.12
CA LEU A 127 -11.68 18.50 -11.55
C LEU A 127 -12.30 17.35 -12.38
N HIS A 128 -12.17 16.11 -11.91
CA HIS A 128 -12.45 14.92 -12.72
C HIS A 128 -13.41 13.91 -12.08
N GLN A 129 -14.09 14.29 -11.00
CA GLN A 129 -15.06 13.45 -10.28
C GLN A 129 -16.05 12.75 -11.22
N ARG A 130 -16.56 13.48 -12.23
CA ARG A 130 -17.56 12.95 -13.18
C ARG A 130 -17.12 11.70 -13.95
N PHE A 131 -15.81 11.51 -14.13
CA PHE A 131 -15.27 10.39 -14.88
C PHE A 131 -14.80 9.25 -13.97
N GLY A 132 -14.48 9.58 -12.70
CA GLY A 132 -13.88 8.65 -11.75
C GLY A 132 -12.43 8.30 -12.08
N PHE A 133 -11.70 7.82 -11.07
CA PHE A 133 -10.27 7.50 -11.19
C PHE A 133 -9.98 6.40 -12.22
N ALA A 134 -10.85 5.38 -12.31
CA ALA A 134 -10.67 4.22 -13.18
C ALA A 134 -10.55 4.60 -14.67
N ALA A 135 -11.23 5.67 -15.11
CA ALA A 135 -11.21 6.16 -16.49
C ALA A 135 -9.80 6.63 -16.93
N PHE A 136 -8.95 7.01 -15.97
CA PHE A 136 -7.58 7.47 -16.22
C PHE A 136 -6.54 6.40 -15.88
N SER A 137 -6.97 5.20 -15.48
CA SER A 137 -6.06 4.12 -15.09
C SER A 137 -5.51 3.35 -16.30
N CYS A 138 -4.26 2.90 -16.21
CA CYS A 138 -3.65 2.01 -17.19
C CYS A 138 -4.09 0.53 -17.06
N ALA A 139 -5.03 0.22 -16.16
CA ALA A 139 -5.40 -1.16 -15.81
C ALA A 139 -5.83 -2.00 -17.03
N ALA A 140 -6.54 -1.38 -17.98
CA ALA A 140 -6.95 -2.06 -19.22
C ALA A 140 -5.77 -2.48 -20.10
N VAL A 141 -4.74 -1.61 -20.19
CA VAL A 141 -3.52 -1.87 -20.97
C VAL A 141 -2.70 -3.00 -20.32
N GLU A 142 -2.55 -2.95 -18.99
CA GLU A 142 -1.84 -3.97 -18.22
C GLU A 142 -2.52 -5.33 -18.29
N LYS A 143 -3.86 -5.37 -18.14
CA LYS A 143 -4.65 -6.61 -18.25
C LYS A 143 -4.46 -7.28 -19.61
N LYS A 144 -4.50 -6.49 -20.70
CA LYS A 144 -4.26 -7.02 -22.06
C LYS A 144 -2.86 -7.61 -22.21
N THR A 145 -1.85 -6.97 -21.61
CA THR A 145 -0.46 -7.42 -21.65
C THR A 145 -0.26 -8.71 -20.85
N MET A 146 -0.83 -8.79 -19.64
CA MET A 146 -0.78 -9.99 -18.80
C MET A 146 -1.52 -11.18 -19.43
N THR A 147 -2.71 -10.97 -20.01
CA THR A 147 -3.43 -12.03 -20.73
C THR A 147 -2.58 -12.57 -21.89
N LYS A 148 -1.94 -11.69 -22.67
CA LYS A 148 -1.07 -12.09 -23.77
C LYS A 148 0.15 -12.89 -23.26
N TYR A 149 0.78 -12.43 -22.19
CA TYR A 149 1.91 -13.14 -21.56
C TYR A 149 1.51 -14.55 -21.07
N LEU A 150 0.41 -14.68 -20.34
CA LEU A 150 -0.07 -15.97 -19.84
C LEU A 150 -0.46 -16.93 -20.97
N SER A 151 -1.10 -16.43 -22.04
CA SER A 151 -1.40 -17.23 -23.23
C SER A 151 -0.14 -17.73 -23.93
N SER A 152 0.94 -16.94 -23.94
CA SER A 152 2.22 -17.34 -24.54
C SER A 152 2.96 -18.42 -23.75
N LEU A 153 2.60 -18.62 -22.47
CA LEU A 153 3.17 -19.65 -21.59
C LEU A 153 2.32 -20.94 -21.54
N GLY A 154 1.27 -21.06 -22.36
CA GLY A 154 0.42 -22.26 -22.43
C GLY A 154 -0.42 -22.51 -21.17
N LYS A 155 -0.65 -21.49 -20.34
CA LYS A 155 -1.50 -21.58 -19.15
C LYS A 155 -2.85 -20.91 -19.44
N GLN A 156 -3.82 -21.69 -19.89
CA GLN A 156 -5.25 -21.38 -19.86
C GLN A 156 -5.94 -22.33 -18.88
#